data_AF-A0A7H4N1I4-F1
#
_entry.id   AF-A0A7H4N1I4-F1
#
_cell.length_a   1.000
_cell.length_b   1.000
_cell.length_c   1.000
_cell.angle_alpha   90.00
_cell.angle_beta   90.00
_cell.angle_gamma   90.00
#
_symmetry.space_group_name_H-M   'P 1'
#
loop_
_entity.id
_entity.type
_entity.pdbx_description
1 polymer ?
#
loop_
_entity_poly.entity_id
_entity_poly.type
_entity_poly.pdbx_seq_one_letter_code
_entity_poly.pdbx_strand_id
1 'polypeptide(L)'
;MSRQRLSPSLGESSHHVCPRCSGTGTVRDNESLSLSILRLIEEEALKENTKEVHAIVPVPIASYLLNEKRAAVSAIETRQADVRVIIVPNDQMETPHYSVLRVRKGEETSTLSYLLPKLHEEEMAMPSDEEPAERKLPEQPALAAFVMPDAPPAPAQEEPARAAATVAPAASAPKAAAPAQPGLVARFFSALKNMFSSEEETKPGRSSG
;
A
#
# COMPACT_ATOMS: atom_id res chain seq x y z
N MET A 1 26.20 -6.66 -15.93
CA MET A 1 26.73 -5.36 -16.41
C MET A 1 25.68 -4.28 -16.18
N SER A 2 26.07 -3.05 -15.88
CA SER A 2 25.13 -1.91 -15.79
C SER A 2 25.12 -1.14 -17.11
N ARG A 3 23.95 -0.63 -17.54
CA ARG A 3 23.80 0.17 -18.77
C ARG A 3 23.20 1.51 -18.41
N GLN A 4 23.88 2.59 -18.79
CA GLN A 4 23.41 3.96 -18.56
C GLN A 4 22.12 4.22 -19.36
N ARG A 5 21.10 4.77 -18.69
CA ARG A 5 19.84 5.19 -19.31
C ARG A 5 20.01 6.60 -19.87
N LEU A 6 20.14 6.71 -21.20
CA LEU A 6 20.29 7.98 -21.93
C LEU A 6 18.95 8.54 -22.43
N SER A 7 17.95 7.68 -22.58
CA SER A 7 16.58 8.00 -22.96
C SER A 7 15.62 7.05 -22.22
N PRO A 8 14.32 7.35 -22.18
CA PRO A 8 13.30 6.35 -21.83
C PRO A 8 13.47 5.10 -22.68
N SER A 9 13.18 3.94 -22.10
CA SER A 9 13.18 2.67 -22.85
C SER A 9 11.90 2.53 -23.68
N LEU A 10 11.94 1.70 -24.73
CA LEU A 10 10.77 1.39 -25.56
C LEU A 10 9.58 0.84 -24.74
N GLY A 11 9.87 0.12 -23.65
CA GLY A 11 8.85 -0.35 -22.70
C GLY A 11 8.15 0.79 -21.94
N GLU A 12 8.83 1.90 -21.70
CA GLU A 12 8.29 3.07 -21.00
C GLU A 12 7.62 4.07 -21.96
N SER A 13 8.00 4.09 -23.25
CA SER A 13 7.49 5.06 -24.22
C SER A 13 6.34 4.57 -25.11
N SER A 14 6.21 3.26 -25.33
CA SER A 14 5.23 2.71 -26.30
C SER A 14 4.43 1.51 -25.80
N HIS A 15 4.61 1.08 -24.55
CA HIS A 15 3.86 -0.02 -23.96
C HIS A 15 3.07 0.48 -22.75
N HIS A 16 1.90 -0.11 -22.53
CA HIS A 16 1.11 0.04 -21.30
C HIS A 16 1.14 -1.27 -20.52
N VAL A 17 0.89 -1.20 -19.21
CA VAL A 17 0.77 -2.40 -18.37
C VAL A 17 -0.50 -3.15 -18.76
N CYS A 18 -0.39 -4.47 -18.97
CA CYS A 18 -1.55 -5.31 -19.28
C CYS A 18 -2.61 -5.23 -18.15
N PRO A 19 -3.87 -4.84 -18.44
CA PRO A 19 -4.89 -4.62 -17.41
C PRO A 19 -5.38 -5.92 -16.75
N ARG A 20 -5.03 -7.09 -17.31
CA ARG A 20 -5.42 -8.39 -16.77
C ARG A 20 -4.40 -8.95 -15.78
N CYS A 21 -3.11 -9.00 -16.14
CA CYS A 21 -2.08 -9.54 -15.24
C CYS A 21 -1.29 -8.45 -14.48
N SER A 22 -1.62 -7.17 -14.66
CA SER A 22 -0.91 -6.03 -14.05
C SER A 22 0.62 -6.08 -14.24
N GLY A 23 1.07 -6.67 -15.36
CA GLY A 23 2.49 -6.82 -15.71
C GLY A 23 3.19 -8.06 -15.16
N THR A 24 2.51 -8.96 -14.42
CA THR A 24 3.14 -10.21 -13.92
C THR A 24 3.38 -11.25 -15.02
N GLY A 25 2.65 -11.17 -16.14
CA GLY A 25 2.78 -12.11 -17.27
C GLY A 25 2.06 -13.46 -17.09
N THR A 26 1.44 -13.71 -15.93
CA THR A 26 0.66 -14.93 -15.66
C THR A 26 -0.66 -14.58 -14.96
N VAL A 27 -1.64 -15.48 -15.05
CA VAL A 27 -2.93 -15.39 -14.33
C VAL A 27 -3.07 -16.66 -13.50
N ARG A 28 -3.61 -16.53 -12.28
CA ARG A 28 -3.80 -17.65 -11.34
C ARG A 28 -4.95 -18.54 -11.79
N ASP A 29 -4.78 -19.86 -11.67
CA ASP A 29 -5.81 -20.84 -12.01
C ASP A 29 -7.12 -20.62 -11.24
N ASN A 30 -8.25 -20.89 -11.90
CA ASN A 30 -9.58 -20.65 -11.36
C ASN A 30 -9.81 -21.35 -10.01
N GLU A 31 -9.37 -22.60 -9.85
CA GLU A 31 -9.51 -23.36 -8.60
C GLU A 31 -8.69 -22.74 -7.46
N SER A 32 -7.44 -22.37 -7.77
CA SER A 32 -6.51 -21.76 -6.81
C SER A 32 -6.98 -20.37 -6.37
N LEU A 33 -7.54 -19.59 -7.30
CA LEU A 33 -8.16 -18.30 -7.02
C LEU A 33 -9.43 -18.47 -6.17
N SER A 34 -10.30 -19.41 -6.53
CA SER A 34 -11.55 -19.70 -5.80
C SER A 34 -11.28 -20.11 -4.34
N LEU A 35 -10.30 -20.98 -4.10
CA LEU A 35 -9.89 -21.35 -2.74
C LEU A 35 -9.29 -20.17 -1.95
N SER A 36 -8.68 -19.21 -2.63
CA SER A 36 -8.21 -17.96 -2.02
C SER A 36 -9.38 -17.08 -1.59
N ILE A 37 -10.39 -16.92 -2.46
CA ILE A 37 -11.60 -16.13 -2.20
C ILE A 37 -12.43 -16.78 -1.08
N LEU A 38 -12.56 -18.11 -1.06
CA LEU A 38 -13.29 -18.83 -0.02
C LEU A 38 -12.70 -18.59 1.38
N ARG A 39 -11.37 -18.52 1.50
CA ARG A 39 -10.69 -18.15 2.76
C ARG A 39 -10.96 -16.71 3.15
N LEU A 40 -10.91 -15.79 2.19
CA LEU A 40 -11.22 -14.37 2.44
C LEU A 40 -12.67 -14.17 2.89
N ILE A 41 -13.63 -14.93 2.33
CA ILE A 41 -15.03 -14.96 2.79
C ILE A 41 -15.12 -15.49 4.23
N GLU A 42 -14.39 -16.56 4.58
CA GLU A 42 -14.35 -17.11 5.95
C GLU A 42 -13.72 -16.11 6.94
N GLU A 43 -12.68 -15.37 6.52
CA GLU A 43 -12.05 -14.29 7.31
C GLU A 43 -12.99 -13.09 7.53
N GLU A 44 -13.72 -12.62 6.51
CA GLU A 44 -14.71 -11.55 6.66
C GLU A 44 -15.92 -12.00 7.51
N ALA A 45 -16.40 -13.23 7.32
CA ALA A 45 -17.51 -13.80 8.10
C ALA A 45 -17.15 -14.04 9.57
N LEU A 46 -15.87 -14.20 9.91
CA LEU A 46 -15.39 -14.36 11.28
C LEU A 46 -15.28 -13.02 12.04
N LYS A 47 -15.30 -11.88 11.35
CA LYS A 47 -15.26 -10.56 12.01
C LYS A 47 -16.56 -10.28 12.75
N GLU A 48 -16.44 -9.64 13.91
CA GLU A 48 -17.58 -9.18 14.71
C GLU A 48 -18.48 -8.20 13.95
N ASN A 49 -19.77 -8.19 14.32
CA ASN A 49 -20.84 -7.35 13.75
C ASN A 49 -21.12 -7.55 12.25
N THR A 50 -20.60 -8.60 11.63
CA THR A 50 -20.96 -9.00 10.26
C THR A 50 -22.39 -9.53 10.18
N LYS A 51 -23.09 -9.23 9.09
CA LYS A 51 -24.43 -9.77 8.80
C LYS A 51 -24.51 -10.47 7.45
N GLU A 52 -23.94 -9.87 6.42
CA GLU A 52 -23.78 -10.50 5.10
C GLU A 52 -22.34 -10.32 4.61
N VAL A 53 -21.85 -11.29 3.84
CA VAL A 53 -20.61 -11.17 3.07
C VAL A 53 -20.97 -11.34 1.60
N HIS A 54 -20.69 -10.31 0.80
CA HIS A 54 -20.96 -10.30 -0.64
C HIS A 54 -19.64 -10.52 -1.39
N ALA A 55 -19.57 -11.57 -2.19
CA ALA A 55 -18.42 -11.87 -3.05
C ALA A 55 -18.82 -11.69 -4.51
N ILE A 56 -18.38 -10.60 -5.12
CA ILE A 56 -18.58 -10.33 -6.55
C ILE A 56 -17.37 -10.89 -7.29
N VAL A 57 -17.61 -11.90 -8.13
CA VAL A 57 -16.54 -12.69 -8.75
C VAL A 57 -16.85 -12.98 -10.23
N PRO A 58 -15.83 -13.28 -11.06
CA PRO A 58 -16.04 -13.73 -12.43
C PRO A 58 -16.93 -14.98 -12.50
N VAL A 59 -17.75 -15.10 -13.54
CA VAL A 59 -18.67 -16.24 -13.80
C VAL A 59 -18.05 -17.63 -13.54
N PRO A 60 -16.84 -17.99 -14.06
CA PRO A 60 -16.27 -19.32 -13.82
C PRO A 60 -15.91 -19.56 -12.34
N ILE A 61 -15.58 -18.50 -11.60
CA ILE A 61 -15.26 -18.56 -10.16
C ILE A 61 -16.55 -18.73 -9.34
N ALA A 62 -17.61 -17.98 -9.67
CA ALA A 62 -18.93 -18.17 -9.06
C ALA A 62 -19.45 -19.60 -9.26
N SER A 63 -19.32 -20.12 -10.49
CA SER A 63 -19.71 -21.50 -10.81
C SER A 63 -18.96 -22.51 -9.94
N TYR A 64 -17.64 -22.38 -9.82
CA TYR A 64 -16.82 -23.30 -9.02
C TYR A 64 -17.13 -23.22 -7.51
N LEU A 65 -17.38 -22.02 -7.00
CA LEU A 65 -17.71 -21.82 -5.59
C LEU A 65 -19.09 -22.39 -5.22
N LEU A 66 -20.08 -22.20 -6.10
CA LEU A 66 -21.47 -22.59 -5.85
C LEU A 66 -21.80 -24.05 -6.20
N ASN A 67 -20.97 -24.73 -6.98
CA ASN A 67 -21.11 -26.16 -7.30
C ASN A 67 -20.07 -27.00 -6.55
N GLU A 68 -18.80 -26.99 -6.96
CA GLU A 68 -17.73 -27.84 -6.41
C GLU A 68 -17.39 -27.52 -4.95
N LYS A 69 -17.49 -26.25 -4.53
CA LYS A 69 -17.26 -25.82 -3.14
C LYS A 69 -18.53 -25.49 -2.37
N ARG A 70 -19.71 -25.86 -2.88
CA ARG A 70 -21.01 -25.64 -2.22
C ARG A 70 -21.03 -26.09 -0.76
N ALA A 71 -20.52 -27.29 -0.48
CA ALA A 71 -20.46 -27.84 0.87
C ALA A 71 -19.56 -27.01 1.82
N ALA A 72 -18.50 -26.38 1.30
CA ALA A 72 -17.62 -25.52 2.09
C ALA A 72 -18.26 -24.16 2.36
N VAL A 73 -18.98 -23.57 1.40
CA VAL A 73 -19.77 -22.34 1.61
C VAL A 73 -20.83 -22.57 2.68
N SER A 74 -21.63 -23.63 2.57
CA SER A 74 -22.62 -23.97 3.62
C SER A 74 -21.97 -24.34 4.96
N ALA A 75 -20.74 -24.85 4.97
CA ALA A 75 -19.97 -25.06 6.20
C ALA A 75 -19.50 -23.75 6.85
N ILE A 76 -19.35 -22.64 6.10
CA ILE A 76 -19.08 -21.31 6.67
C ILE A 76 -20.38 -20.76 7.29
N GLU A 77 -21.49 -20.78 6.56
CA GLU A 77 -22.81 -20.31 7.03
C GLU A 77 -23.31 -21.08 8.27
N THR A 78 -23.11 -22.40 8.32
CA THR A 78 -23.50 -23.19 9.50
C THR A 78 -22.59 -22.99 10.72
N ARG A 79 -21.33 -22.59 10.52
CA ARG A 79 -20.42 -22.22 11.62
C ARG A 79 -20.68 -20.80 12.11
N GLN A 80 -21.07 -19.89 11.22
CA GLN A 80 -21.44 -18.50 11.53
C GLN A 80 -22.94 -18.29 11.34
N ALA A 81 -23.76 -18.85 12.22
CA ALA A 81 -25.22 -18.94 12.07
C ALA A 81 -25.98 -17.61 11.85
N ASP A 82 -25.36 -16.47 12.18
CA ASP A 82 -25.91 -15.12 11.96
C ASP A 82 -25.59 -14.53 10.57
N VAL A 83 -24.60 -15.09 9.86
CA VAL A 83 -23.97 -14.52 8.66
C VAL A 83 -24.41 -15.25 7.39
N ARG A 84 -24.86 -14.48 6.40
CA ARG A 84 -25.23 -14.99 5.07
C ARG A 84 -24.11 -14.75 4.06
N VAL A 85 -23.78 -15.76 3.26
CA VAL A 85 -22.76 -15.64 2.20
C VAL A 85 -23.45 -15.51 0.84
N ILE A 86 -23.25 -14.38 0.16
CA ILE A 86 -23.84 -14.12 -1.17
C ILE A 86 -22.71 -14.06 -2.19
N ILE A 87 -22.65 -15.06 -3.07
CA ILE A 87 -21.68 -15.09 -4.19
C ILE A 87 -22.42 -14.70 -5.47
N VAL A 88 -21.95 -13.65 -6.13
CA VAL A 88 -22.58 -13.07 -7.32
C VAL A 88 -21.64 -13.21 -8.52
N PRO A 89 -22.07 -13.87 -9.63
CA PRO A 89 -21.35 -13.82 -10.89
C PRO A 89 -21.50 -12.42 -11.51
N ASN A 90 -20.38 -11.81 -11.93
CA ASN A 90 -20.38 -10.63 -12.78
C ASN A 90 -19.67 -10.91 -14.11
N ASP A 91 -20.38 -10.71 -15.22
CA ASP A 91 -19.86 -10.87 -16.59
C ASP A 91 -18.83 -9.79 -16.97
N GLN A 92 -18.86 -8.63 -16.29
CA GLN A 92 -17.92 -7.52 -16.52
C GLN A 92 -16.55 -7.76 -15.85
N MET A 93 -16.41 -8.78 -15.00
CA MET A 93 -15.16 -9.10 -14.30
C MET A 93 -14.45 -10.31 -14.93
N GLU A 94 -13.18 -10.13 -15.30
CA GLU A 94 -12.29 -11.23 -15.69
C GLU A 94 -11.29 -11.59 -14.58
N THR A 95 -10.82 -12.84 -14.57
CA THR A 95 -9.70 -13.25 -13.69
C THR A 95 -8.45 -12.43 -14.02
N PRO A 96 -7.79 -11.83 -13.01
CA PRO A 96 -7.81 -12.16 -11.58
C PRO A 96 -8.69 -11.26 -10.69
N HIS A 97 -9.51 -10.37 -11.25
CA HIS A 97 -10.25 -9.36 -10.47
C HIS A 97 -11.45 -9.97 -9.71
N TYR A 98 -11.66 -9.54 -8.47
CA TYR A 98 -12.80 -9.89 -7.61
C TYR A 98 -12.97 -8.84 -6.51
N SER A 99 -14.16 -8.75 -5.91
CA SER A 99 -14.43 -7.95 -4.70
C SER A 99 -15.09 -8.81 -3.63
N VAL A 100 -14.64 -8.69 -2.38
CA VAL A 100 -15.29 -9.30 -1.20
C VAL A 100 -15.59 -8.19 -0.21
N LEU A 101 -16.88 -8.07 0.12
CA LEU A 101 -17.48 -6.96 0.83
C LEU A 101 -18.21 -7.50 2.06
N ARG A 102 -18.21 -6.71 3.12
CA ARG A 102 -18.76 -7.11 4.42
C ARG A 102 -19.80 -6.08 4.85
N VAL A 103 -21.05 -6.52 4.92
CA VAL A 103 -22.19 -5.72 5.38
C VAL A 103 -22.34 -5.91 6.89
N ARG A 104 -22.41 -4.81 7.65
CA ARG A 104 -22.61 -4.87 9.10
C ARG A 104 -24.08 -5.11 9.46
N LYS A 105 -24.32 -5.61 10.68
CA LYS A 105 -25.65 -5.66 11.29
C LYS A 105 -26.25 -4.25 11.34
N GLY A 106 -27.35 -4.03 10.62
CA GLY A 106 -28.04 -2.73 10.49
C GLY A 106 -27.77 -1.98 9.19
N GLU A 107 -26.77 -2.38 8.40
CA GLU A 107 -26.48 -1.86 7.05
C GLU A 107 -27.06 -2.79 5.95
N GLU A 108 -28.00 -3.68 6.32
CA GLU A 108 -28.55 -4.70 5.41
C GLU A 108 -29.56 -4.12 4.41
N THR A 109 -29.18 -4.10 3.12
CA THR A 109 -30.06 -3.68 2.03
C THR A 109 -30.77 -4.90 1.44
N SER A 110 -32.11 -4.92 1.45
CA SER A 110 -32.93 -6.02 0.89
C SER A 110 -32.96 -6.02 -0.64
N THR A 111 -31.78 -6.13 -1.25
CA THR A 111 -31.58 -6.10 -2.70
C THR A 111 -31.34 -7.49 -3.25
N LEU A 112 -31.80 -7.70 -4.49
CA LEU A 112 -31.67 -8.98 -5.17
C LEU A 112 -30.21 -9.19 -5.58
N SER A 113 -29.71 -10.41 -5.43
CA SER A 113 -28.27 -10.72 -5.56
C SER A 113 -27.66 -10.29 -6.90
N TYR A 114 -28.43 -10.35 -8.00
CA TYR A 114 -27.99 -9.94 -9.34
C TYR A 114 -27.93 -8.41 -9.55
N LEU A 115 -28.45 -7.60 -8.62
CA LEU A 115 -28.33 -6.14 -8.64
C LEU A 115 -27.20 -5.61 -7.74
N LEU A 116 -26.70 -6.44 -6.80
CA LEU A 116 -25.58 -6.08 -5.92
C LEU A 116 -24.34 -5.56 -6.66
N PRO A 117 -23.93 -6.09 -7.83
CA PRO A 117 -22.76 -5.56 -8.53
C PRO A 117 -22.94 -4.10 -8.95
N LYS A 118 -24.14 -3.71 -9.40
CA LYS A 118 -24.43 -2.32 -9.80
C LYS A 118 -24.46 -1.38 -8.61
N LEU A 119 -25.10 -1.79 -7.52
CA LEU A 119 -25.14 -1.00 -6.29
C LEU A 119 -23.73 -0.77 -5.73
N HIS A 120 -22.88 -1.80 -5.76
CA HIS A 120 -21.50 -1.65 -5.34
C HIS A 120 -20.65 -0.83 -6.31
N GLU A 121 -20.87 -0.96 -7.62
CA GLU A 121 -20.26 -0.08 -8.64
C GLU A 121 -20.67 1.38 -8.42
N GLU A 122 -21.92 1.66 -8.03
CA GLU A 122 -22.43 2.99 -7.67
C GLU A 122 -21.83 3.51 -6.34
N GLU A 123 -21.76 2.67 -5.29
CA GLU A 123 -21.12 3.00 -4.02
C GLU A 123 -19.62 3.32 -4.17
N MET A 124 -18.92 2.61 -5.06
CA MET A 124 -17.50 2.83 -5.36
C MET A 124 -17.25 3.99 -6.34
N ALA A 125 -18.25 4.34 -7.16
CA ALA A 125 -18.19 5.47 -8.08
C ALA A 125 -18.54 6.80 -7.40
N MET A 126 -19.34 6.77 -6.31
CA MET A 126 -19.41 7.90 -5.40
C MET A 126 -18.08 8.02 -4.66
N PRO A 127 -17.33 9.14 -4.80
CA PRO A 127 -16.19 9.37 -3.93
C PRO A 127 -16.72 9.44 -2.51
N SER A 128 -16.26 8.55 -1.64
CA SER A 128 -16.52 8.64 -0.21
C SER A 128 -16.15 10.03 0.29
N ASP A 129 -17.06 10.69 1.03
CA ASP A 129 -16.82 11.98 1.71
C ASP A 129 -15.81 11.86 2.88
N GLU A 130 -14.80 11.01 2.73
CA GLU A 130 -13.54 11.16 3.46
C GLU A 130 -12.85 12.41 2.90
N GLU A 131 -13.18 13.57 3.46
CA GLU A 131 -12.46 14.82 3.16
C GLU A 131 -10.94 14.53 3.25
N PRO A 132 -10.18 14.68 2.15
CA PRO A 132 -8.79 14.28 2.13
C PRO A 132 -8.02 15.22 3.07
N ALA A 133 -7.74 14.71 4.27
CA ALA A 133 -7.25 15.47 5.43
C ALA A 133 -6.29 16.58 4.98
N GLU A 134 -6.75 17.83 5.08
CA GLU A 134 -6.15 18.96 4.38
C GLU A 134 -4.64 18.94 4.59
N ARG A 135 -3.89 18.77 3.48
CA ARG A 135 -2.45 18.98 3.48
C ARG A 135 -2.21 20.45 3.79
N LYS A 136 -2.07 20.76 5.09
CA LYS A 136 -1.77 22.10 5.60
C LYS A 136 -0.74 22.74 4.69
N LEU A 137 -1.12 23.82 4.03
CA LEU A 137 -0.21 24.55 3.15
C LEU A 137 1.02 24.93 3.99
N PRO A 138 2.25 24.77 3.46
CA PRO A 138 3.44 25.19 4.17
C PRO A 138 3.37 26.70 4.41
N GLU A 139 3.48 27.12 5.67
CA GLU A 139 3.44 28.53 6.05
C GLU A 139 4.59 29.29 5.38
N GLN A 140 4.26 30.42 4.73
CA GLN A 140 5.28 31.26 4.10
C GLN A 140 6.01 32.08 5.16
N PRO A 141 7.35 32.14 5.16
CA PRO A 141 8.11 32.83 6.21
C PRO A 141 7.93 34.35 6.15
N ALA A 142 7.43 34.93 7.25
CA ALA A 142 7.05 36.34 7.36
C ALA A 142 8.23 37.32 7.55
N LEU A 143 9.26 37.24 6.70
CA LEU A 143 10.45 38.12 6.74
C LEU A 143 10.65 38.89 5.43
N ALA A 144 9.62 39.64 5.02
CA ALA A 144 9.65 40.59 3.91
C ALA A 144 9.41 42.04 4.41
N ALA A 145 10.18 42.47 5.41
CA ALA A 145 10.03 43.80 6.02
C ALA A 145 11.36 44.39 6.54
N PHE A 146 12.35 44.53 5.65
CA PHE A 146 13.44 45.50 5.84
C PHE A 146 13.50 46.43 4.63
N VAL A 147 12.82 47.57 4.77
CA VAL A 147 12.85 48.68 3.81
C VAL A 147 14.09 49.51 4.09
N MET A 148 14.90 49.77 3.06
CA MET A 148 15.93 50.81 3.07
C MET A 148 15.34 52.06 2.38
N PRO A 149 15.20 53.20 3.08
CA PRO A 149 14.85 54.47 2.44
C PRO A 149 16.07 55.17 1.81
N ASP A 150 15.77 56.22 1.05
CA ASP A 150 16.66 57.25 0.51
C ASP A 150 17.56 56.92 -0.71
N ALA A 151 17.06 57.36 -1.87
CA ALA A 151 17.86 57.96 -2.95
C ALA A 151 18.14 59.46 -2.61
N PRO A 152 18.94 60.26 -3.37
CA PRO A 152 19.57 60.06 -4.69
C PRO A 152 21.10 60.45 -4.65
N PRO A 153 21.81 60.87 -5.73
CA PRO A 153 21.52 60.87 -7.17
C PRO A 153 22.58 60.15 -8.04
N ALA A 154 22.29 60.02 -9.35
CA ALA A 154 23.14 59.32 -10.32
C ALA A 154 24.30 60.20 -10.88
N PRO A 155 25.48 59.60 -11.11
CA PRO A 155 26.45 60.05 -12.11
C PRO A 155 26.23 59.34 -13.46
N ALA A 156 26.72 59.94 -14.55
CA ALA A 156 26.49 59.52 -15.94
C ALA A 156 27.66 58.72 -16.54
N GLN A 157 27.39 58.10 -17.71
CA GLN A 157 28.37 57.58 -18.70
C GLN A 157 29.19 56.36 -18.21
N GLU A 158 29.76 55.47 -19.04
CA GLU A 158 29.90 55.43 -20.51
C GLU A 158 29.98 53.97 -21.03
N GLU A 159 29.88 53.78 -22.34
CA GLU A 159 30.20 52.55 -23.09
C GLU A 159 31.73 52.24 -23.11
N PRO A 160 32.23 51.12 -23.71
CA PRO A 160 31.73 49.75 -23.80
C PRO A 160 32.90 48.74 -23.51
N ALA A 161 32.94 47.63 -24.27
CA ALA A 161 34.12 46.82 -24.63
C ALA A 161 34.47 45.55 -23.81
N ARG A 162 33.96 44.42 -24.34
CA ARG A 162 34.74 43.35 -25.01
C ARG A 162 35.77 42.53 -24.20
N ALA A 163 35.61 41.20 -24.35
CA ALA A 163 36.67 40.17 -24.27
C ALA A 163 37.34 39.94 -22.89
N ALA A 164 37.88 38.76 -22.59
CA ALA A 164 37.65 37.42 -23.14
C ALA A 164 38.04 36.39 -22.05
N ALA A 165 37.83 35.11 -22.37
CA ALA A 165 38.31 33.91 -21.69
C ALA A 165 39.49 34.04 -20.69
N THR A 166 39.51 33.20 -19.66
CA THR A 166 40.62 32.26 -19.47
C THR A 166 40.30 31.10 -18.50
N VAL A 167 40.70 29.90 -18.94
CA VAL A 167 41.09 28.67 -18.19
C VAL A 167 40.72 28.47 -16.71
N ALA A 168 40.11 27.31 -16.45
CA ALA A 168 40.33 26.51 -15.23
C ALA A 168 41.81 26.03 -15.17
N PRO A 169 42.38 25.69 -13.99
CA PRO A 169 42.23 24.28 -13.56
C PRO A 169 42.34 24.00 -12.04
N ALA A 170 42.13 22.71 -11.72
CA ALA A 170 42.80 21.92 -10.69
C ALA A 170 42.56 22.20 -9.17
N ALA A 171 41.80 21.27 -8.59
CA ALA A 171 42.19 20.41 -7.47
C ALA A 171 42.54 21.01 -6.09
N SER A 172 41.80 20.55 -5.08
CA SER A 172 42.38 19.79 -3.95
C SER A 172 41.30 19.08 -3.13
N ALA A 173 41.58 17.83 -2.76
CA ALA A 173 40.89 17.10 -1.69
C ALA A 173 41.74 17.25 -0.39
N PRO A 174 41.52 16.49 0.70
CA PRO A 174 40.34 15.78 1.20
C PRO A 174 40.01 16.16 2.67
N LYS A 175 38.96 15.58 3.28
CA LYS A 175 38.99 15.35 4.75
C LYS A 175 38.18 14.13 5.22
N ALA A 176 38.85 13.29 6.01
CA ALA A 176 38.28 12.23 6.85
C ALA A 176 37.24 12.82 7.84
N ALA A 177 36.11 12.19 8.18
CA ALA A 177 35.81 10.80 8.59
C ALA A 177 35.95 10.53 10.11
N ALA A 178 35.02 9.72 10.62
CA ALA A 178 34.82 9.21 11.99
C ALA A 178 34.11 10.13 13.03
N PRO A 179 33.39 9.56 14.02
CA PRO A 179 32.94 8.17 14.18
C PRO A 179 31.39 8.00 14.20
N ALA A 180 30.93 6.80 13.86
CA ALA A 180 29.52 6.44 13.94
C ALA A 180 29.08 6.23 15.41
N GLN A 181 28.00 6.88 15.83
CA GLN A 181 27.31 6.53 17.06
C GLN A 181 26.51 5.23 16.86
N PRO A 182 26.47 4.29 17.82
CA PRO A 182 25.66 3.09 17.69
C PRO A 182 24.18 3.45 17.67
N GLY A 183 23.54 3.26 16.51
CA GLY A 183 22.14 3.60 16.29
C GLY A 183 21.19 2.89 17.27
N LEU A 184 20.02 3.48 17.50
CA LEU A 184 19.02 3.04 18.47
C LEU A 184 18.67 1.54 18.39
N VAL A 185 18.69 0.97 17.17
CA VAL A 185 18.45 -0.46 16.91
C VAL A 185 19.49 -1.36 17.60
N ALA A 186 20.77 -0.96 17.62
CA ALA A 186 21.82 -1.73 18.30
C ALA A 186 21.64 -1.74 19.83
N ARG A 187 21.09 -0.65 20.39
CA ARG A 187 20.75 -0.59 21.82
C ARG A 187 19.56 -1.48 22.15
N PHE A 188 18.52 -1.50 21.32
CA PHE A 188 17.37 -2.39 21.48
C PHE A 188 17.76 -3.88 21.41
N PHE A 189 18.59 -4.29 20.43
CA PHE A 189 19.07 -5.67 20.36
C PHE A 189 19.98 -6.06 21.53
N SER A 190 20.77 -5.12 22.08
CA SER A 190 21.55 -5.38 23.31
C SER A 190 20.67 -5.58 24.54
N ALA A 191 19.56 -4.84 24.65
CA ALA A 191 18.60 -5.00 25.74
C ALA A 191 17.87 -6.35 25.67
N LEU A 192 17.45 -6.77 24.46
CA LEU A 192 16.78 -8.07 24.27
C LEU A 192 17.73 -9.24 24.59
N LYS A 193 19.00 -9.16 24.19
CA LYS A 193 20.01 -10.19 24.50
C LYS A 193 20.28 -10.31 26.01
N ASN A 194 20.31 -9.19 26.74
CA ASN A 194 20.50 -9.21 28.19
C ASN A 194 19.27 -9.76 28.95
N MET A 195 18.07 -9.73 28.37
CA MET A 195 16.86 -10.33 28.96
C MET A 195 16.72 -11.85 28.73
N PHE A 196 17.44 -12.41 27.76
CA PHE A 196 17.36 -13.84 27.41
C PHE A 196 18.64 -14.63 27.73
N SER A 197 19.55 -14.04 28.52
CA SER A 197 20.86 -14.61 28.88
C SER A 197 21.05 -14.64 30.40
N SER A 198 20.03 -15.05 31.15
CA SER A 198 20.08 -15.15 32.61
C SER A 198 19.36 -16.41 33.12
N GLU A 199 19.77 -17.60 32.67
CA GLU A 199 19.48 -18.85 33.38
C GLU A 199 20.56 -19.93 33.15
N GLU A 200 21.66 -19.83 33.91
CA GLU A 200 22.71 -20.81 34.25
C GLU A 200 23.81 -20.01 35.01
N GLU A 201 24.37 -20.35 36.18
CA GLU A 201 24.34 -21.53 37.08
C GLU A 201 24.03 -21.05 38.54
N THR A 202 23.79 -21.85 39.59
CA THR A 202 24.79 -22.70 40.30
C THR A 202 24.15 -23.55 41.43
N LYS A 203 24.70 -24.76 41.69
CA LYS A 203 24.52 -25.65 42.89
C LYS A 203 24.78 -24.94 44.24
N PRO A 204 24.32 -25.43 45.43
CA PRO A 204 24.20 -26.85 45.90
C PRO A 204 22.89 -27.19 46.69
N GLY A 205 22.67 -28.33 47.36
CA GLY A 205 23.35 -29.64 47.41
C GLY A 205 23.38 -30.36 48.80
N ARG A 206 23.60 -31.70 48.81
CA ARG A 206 23.83 -32.65 49.94
C ARG A 206 22.61 -33.36 50.62
N SER A 207 22.81 -34.68 50.79
CA SER A 207 22.40 -35.62 51.88
C SER A 207 20.98 -36.20 52.03
N SER A 208 21.00 -37.55 52.14
CA SER A 208 20.21 -38.47 53.01
C SER A 208 18.70 -38.62 52.80
N GLY A 209 18.29 -39.87 52.58
CA GLY A 209 16.92 -40.38 52.44
C GLY A 209 16.98 -41.78 51.87
#